data_AF-A0A3Q3VI99-F1
#
_entry.id   AF-A0A3Q3VI99-F1
#
_cell.length_a   1.000
_cell.length_b   1.000
_cell.length_c   1.000
_cell.angle_alpha   90.00
_cell.angle_beta   90.00
_cell.angle_gamma   90.00
#
_symmetry.space_group_name_H-M   'P 1'
#
loop_
_entity.id
_entity.type
_entity.pdbx_description
1 polymer ?
#
loop_
_entity_poly.entity_id
_entity_poly.type
_entity_poly.pdbx_seq_one_letter_code
_entity_poly.pdbx_strand_id
1 'polypeptide(L)'
;MDRRITRMAKAQPMISSRMIKDSLELPVSTVTVRRRLCEANLLTRIPRKVPLLKKRHVQKKRLQFAKEHINWPKEKWRNILWTDESKVVLFGSKDLPHNTHHLTVLFSSFSAAYSFSRHLY
;
A
#
# COMPACT_ATOMS: atom_id res chain seq x y z
N MET A 1 1.86 10.20 -31.49
CA MET A 1 0.88 9.27 -30.92
C MET A 1 1.31 8.75 -29.55
N ASP A 2 2.48 8.11 -29.45
CA ASP A 2 2.99 7.49 -28.22
C ASP A 2 3.18 8.47 -27.05
N ARG A 3 3.56 9.72 -27.33
CA ARG A 3 3.62 10.80 -26.32
C ARG A 3 2.26 11.11 -25.68
N ARG A 4 1.15 10.98 -26.43
CA ARG A 4 -0.22 11.21 -25.90
C ARG A 4 -0.64 10.05 -24.99
N ILE A 5 -0.39 8.82 -25.42
CA ILE A 5 -0.66 7.58 -24.67
C ILE A 5 0.08 7.58 -23.32
N THR A 6 1.39 7.85 -23.36
CA THR A 6 2.24 7.86 -22.16
C THR A 6 1.90 8.99 -21.20
N ARG A 7 1.57 10.18 -21.70
CA ARG A 7 1.13 11.31 -20.87
C ARG A 7 -0.16 11.00 -20.13
N MET A 8 -1.15 10.42 -20.82
CA MET A 8 -2.43 10.07 -20.21
C MET A 8 -2.29 8.99 -19.15
N ALA A 9 -1.50 7.94 -19.43
CA ALA A 9 -1.22 6.89 -18.45
C ALA A 9 -0.46 7.40 -17.22
N LYS A 10 0.40 8.43 -17.38
CA LYS A 10 1.08 9.08 -16.23
C LYS A 10 0.15 9.99 -15.44
N ALA A 11 -0.74 10.72 -16.11
CA ALA A 11 -1.72 11.59 -15.45
C ALA A 11 -2.77 10.79 -14.66
N GLN A 12 -3.17 9.63 -15.17
CA GLN A 12 -4.15 8.75 -14.56
C GLN A 12 -3.61 7.32 -14.49
N PRO A 13 -2.87 6.95 -13.43
CA PRO A 13 -2.19 5.64 -13.33
C PRO A 13 -3.12 4.42 -13.36
N MET A 14 -4.42 4.62 -13.12
CA MET A 14 -5.44 3.55 -13.11
C MET A 14 -6.22 3.43 -14.41
N ILE A 15 -5.92 4.25 -15.43
CA ILE A 15 -6.67 4.22 -16.68
C ILE A 15 -6.39 2.93 -17.46
N SER A 16 -7.43 2.32 -18.02
CA SER A 16 -7.30 1.11 -18.83
C SER A 16 -6.84 1.42 -20.26
N SER A 17 -6.20 0.47 -20.93
CA SER A 17 -5.79 0.63 -22.34
C SER A 17 -6.97 0.87 -23.30
N ARG A 18 -8.17 0.36 -22.96
CA ARG A 18 -9.41 0.64 -23.69
C ARG A 18 -9.83 2.10 -23.51
N MET A 19 -9.87 2.58 -22.27
CA MET A 19 -10.21 3.97 -22.00
C MET A 19 -9.21 4.95 -22.62
N ILE A 20 -7.91 4.63 -22.66
CA ILE A 20 -6.90 5.46 -23.37
C ILE A 20 -7.19 5.52 -24.87
N LYS A 21 -7.58 4.39 -25.48
CA LYS A 21 -7.92 4.34 -26.91
C LYS A 21 -9.15 5.23 -27.19
N ASP A 22 -10.20 5.06 -26.38
CA ASP A 22 -11.48 5.72 -26.57
C ASP A 22 -11.37 7.24 -26.29
N SER A 23 -10.65 7.65 -25.24
CA SER A 23 -10.49 9.06 -24.87
C SER A 23 -9.57 9.86 -25.80
N LEU A 24 -8.64 9.19 -26.49
CA LEU A 24 -7.75 9.80 -27.47
C LEU A 24 -8.24 9.63 -28.91
N GLU A 25 -9.39 8.97 -29.10
CA GLU A 25 -10.02 8.61 -30.38
C GLU A 25 -9.00 8.00 -31.36
N LEU A 26 -8.16 7.10 -30.85
CA LEU A 26 -7.07 6.55 -31.65
C LEU A 26 -7.58 5.44 -32.57
N PRO A 27 -7.26 5.47 -33.89
CA PRO A 27 -7.63 4.42 -34.83
C PRO A 27 -6.71 3.20 -34.70
N VAL A 28 -6.49 2.70 -33.48
CA VAL A 28 -5.62 1.56 -33.20
C VAL A 28 -6.26 0.55 -32.27
N SER A 29 -5.76 -0.67 -32.33
CA SER A 29 -6.14 -1.73 -31.40
C SER A 29 -5.64 -1.43 -29.97
N THR A 30 -6.37 -1.93 -28.99
CA THR A 30 -5.97 -1.87 -27.57
C THR A 30 -4.65 -2.61 -27.31
N VAL A 31 -4.32 -3.61 -28.13
CA VAL A 31 -3.04 -4.33 -28.11
C VAL A 31 -1.89 -3.39 -28.44
N THR A 32 -2.05 -2.53 -29.44
CA THR A 32 -1.04 -1.52 -29.81
C THR A 32 -0.80 -0.55 -28.67
N VAL A 33 -1.87 -0.05 -28.03
CA VAL A 33 -1.77 0.82 -26.86
C VAL A 33 -0.99 0.14 -25.73
N ARG A 34 -1.29 -1.14 -25.43
CA ARG A 34 -0.56 -1.90 -24.41
C ARG A 34 0.92 -2.07 -24.75
N ARG A 35 1.26 -2.40 -26.00
CA ARG A 35 2.67 -2.51 -26.45
C ARG A 35 3.42 -1.20 -26.24
N ARG A 36 2.84 -0.06 -26.65
CA ARG A 36 3.44 1.28 -26.45
C ARG A 36 3.63 1.64 -24.98
N LEU A 37 2.71 1.22 -24.10
CA LEU A 37 2.87 1.39 -22.66
C LEU A 37 4.04 0.57 -22.11
N CYS A 38 4.18 -0.70 -22.52
CA CYS A 38 5.30 -1.54 -22.14
C CYS A 38 6.64 -1.02 -22.67
N GLU A 39 6.71 -0.56 -23.93
CA GLU A 39 7.89 0.09 -24.51
C GLU A 39 8.32 1.34 -23.72
N ALA A 40 7.33 2.06 -23.15
CA ALA A 40 7.57 3.21 -22.27
C ALA A 40 7.81 2.83 -20.80
N ASN A 41 8.00 1.54 -20.48
CA ASN A 41 8.21 1.00 -19.14
C ASN A 41 7.04 1.25 -18.16
N LEU A 42 5.81 1.40 -18.68
CA LEU A 42 4.58 1.55 -17.91
C LEU A 42 3.86 0.20 -17.82
N LEU A 43 4.28 -0.60 -16.83
CA LEU A 43 3.71 -1.92 -16.56
C LEU A 43 2.47 -1.84 -15.67
N THR A 44 1.60 -2.85 -15.80
CA THR A 44 0.44 -3.00 -14.92
C THR A 44 0.88 -3.32 -13.50
N ARG A 45 0.32 -2.61 -12.52
CA ARG A 45 0.57 -2.86 -11.09
C ARG A 45 -0.74 -2.95 -10.33
N ILE A 46 -0.75 -3.77 -9.28
CA ILE A 46 -1.88 -3.85 -8.35
C ILE A 46 -1.65 -2.80 -7.24
N PRO A 47 -2.61 -1.90 -6.99
CA PRO A 47 -2.51 -0.94 -5.90
C PRO A 47 -2.42 -1.67 -4.55
N ARG A 48 -1.53 -1.21 -3.67
CA ARG A 48 -1.45 -1.72 -2.30
C ARG A 48 -2.72 -1.33 -1.54
N LYS A 49 -3.38 -2.30 -0.91
CA LYS A 49 -4.47 -2.03 0.04
C LYS A 49 -3.87 -1.37 1.29
N VAL A 50 -4.20 -0.12 1.52
CA VAL A 50 -3.77 0.65 2.69
C VAL A 50 -4.99 1.20 3.42
N PRO A 51 -4.96 1.27 4.76
CA PRO A 51 -6.05 1.88 5.52
C PRO A 51 -6.18 3.36 5.13
N LEU A 52 -7.42 3.84 5.02
CA LEU A 52 -7.68 5.25 4.73
C LEU A 52 -7.33 6.11 5.96
N LEU A 53 -6.24 6.86 5.86
CA LEU A 53 -5.78 7.72 6.94
C LEU A 53 -6.30 9.15 6.77
N LYS A 54 -6.93 9.69 7.80
CA LYS A 54 -7.29 11.12 7.87
C LYS A 54 -6.02 11.97 8.00
N LYS A 55 -6.02 13.20 7.44
CA LYS A 55 -4.89 14.14 7.49
C LYS A 55 -4.32 14.34 8.91
N ARG A 56 -5.19 14.43 9.93
CA ARG A 56 -4.81 14.53 11.35
C ARG A 56 -3.92 13.36 11.82
N HIS A 57 -4.22 12.13 11.40
CA HIS A 57 -3.44 10.95 11.79
C HIS A 57 -2.08 10.92 11.11
N VAL A 58 -2.03 11.23 9.82
CA VAL A 58 -0.80 11.20 9.01
C VAL A 58 0.18 12.28 9.46
N GLN A 59 -0.26 13.55 9.43
CA GLN A 59 0.64 14.69 9.59
C GLN A 59 1.00 14.98 11.05
N LYS A 60 0.05 14.87 11.98
CA LYS A 60 0.31 15.28 13.37
C LYS A 60 0.79 14.17 14.28
N LYS A 61 0.33 12.93 14.06
CA LYS A 61 0.67 11.82 14.97
C LYS A 61 1.77 10.94 14.40
N ARG A 62 1.57 10.38 13.19
CA ARG A 62 2.53 9.44 12.62
C ARG A 62 3.83 10.11 12.20
N LEU A 63 3.77 11.26 11.53
CA LEU A 63 4.96 11.98 11.09
C LEU A 63 5.76 12.56 12.26
N GLN A 64 5.08 13.16 13.25
CA GLN A 64 5.70 13.68 14.47
C GLN A 64 6.46 12.56 15.21
N PHE A 65 5.78 11.43 15.46
CA PHE A 65 6.39 10.26 16.09
C PHE A 65 7.60 9.75 15.30
N ALA A 66 7.48 9.60 13.98
CA ALA A 66 8.60 9.16 13.15
C ALA A 66 9.81 10.10 13.24
N LYS A 67 9.60 11.43 13.20
CA LYS A 67 10.67 12.43 13.33
C LYS A 67 11.35 12.40 14.69
N GLU A 68 10.59 12.26 15.77
CA GLU A 68 11.13 12.20 17.13
C GLU A 68 11.95 10.94 17.39
N HIS A 69 11.60 9.83 16.72
CA HIS A 69 12.15 8.51 17.00
C HIS A 69 13.12 8.00 15.92
N ILE A 70 13.37 8.77 14.85
CA ILE A 70 14.26 8.40 13.74
C ILE A 70 15.69 8.08 14.19
N ASN A 71 16.20 8.82 15.18
CA ASN A 71 17.57 8.71 15.69
C ASN A 71 17.68 7.82 16.94
N TRP A 72 16.62 7.08 17.30
CA TRP A 72 16.68 6.22 18.48
C TRP A 72 17.62 5.04 18.25
N PRO A 73 18.53 4.75 19.20
CA PRO A 73 19.43 3.61 19.10
C PRO A 73 18.64 2.30 19.15
N LYS A 74 19.17 1.27 18.49
CA LYS A 74 18.52 -0.07 18.42
C LYS A 74 18.24 -0.65 19.80
N GLU A 75 19.09 -0.41 20.77
CA GLU A 75 18.92 -0.85 22.16
C GLU A 75 17.65 -0.29 22.79
N LYS A 76 17.36 1.00 22.54
CA LYS A 76 16.13 1.63 23.01
C LYS A 76 14.89 0.96 22.41
N TRP A 77 14.93 0.60 21.13
CA TRP A 77 13.83 -0.14 20.49
C TRP A 77 13.63 -1.54 21.06
N ARG A 78 14.71 -2.22 21.49
CA ARG A 78 14.65 -3.55 22.10
C ARG A 78 14.02 -3.53 23.50
N ASN A 79 14.19 -2.42 24.21
CA ASN A 79 13.67 -2.25 25.58
C ASN A 79 12.18 -1.84 25.61
N ILE A 80 11.53 -1.64 24.47
CA ILE A 80 10.11 -1.30 24.40
C ILE A 80 9.28 -2.59 24.34
N LEU A 81 8.39 -2.75 25.31
CA LEU A 81 7.37 -3.80 25.29
C LEU A 81 6.22 -3.36 24.38
N TRP A 82 6.02 -4.09 23.29
CA TRP A 82 4.91 -3.88 22.36
C TRP A 82 3.78 -4.84 22.69
N THR A 83 2.57 -4.30 22.84
CA THR A 83 1.34 -5.08 23.02
C THR A 83 0.38 -4.76 21.90
N ASP A 84 -0.21 -5.78 21.31
CA ASP A 84 -1.28 -5.65 20.32
C ASP A 84 -2.18 -6.89 20.39
N GLU A 85 -3.45 -6.72 20.00
CA GLU A 85 -4.41 -7.82 19.94
C GLU A 85 -4.61 -8.23 18.48
N SER A 86 -4.51 -9.52 18.20
CA SER A 86 -4.72 -10.06 16.85
C SER A 86 -5.71 -11.22 16.88
N LYS A 87 -6.59 -11.27 15.89
CA LYS A 87 -7.55 -12.37 15.74
C LYS A 87 -6.87 -13.58 15.11
N VAL A 88 -6.81 -14.69 15.86
CA VAL A 88 -6.42 -16.00 15.32
C VAL A 88 -7.67 -16.71 14.81
N VAL A 89 -7.69 -17.07 13.52
CA VAL A 89 -8.79 -17.81 12.89
C VAL A 89 -8.28 -19.20 12.54
N LEU A 90 -8.84 -20.23 13.19
CA LEU A 90 -8.40 -21.62 13.03
C LEU A 90 -8.82 -22.24 11.68
N PHE A 91 -9.99 -21.86 11.17
CA PHE A 91 -10.49 -22.31 9.86
C PHE A 91 -11.04 -21.12 9.08
N GLY A 92 -10.52 -20.93 7.86
CA GLY A 92 -10.82 -19.79 7.01
C GLY A 92 -12.12 -19.94 6.21
N SER A 93 -13.25 -20.20 6.86
CA SER A 93 -14.57 -20.02 6.23
C SER A 93 -15.06 -18.61 6.55
N LYS A 94 -15.18 -17.79 5.50
CA LYS A 94 -16.07 -16.63 5.55
C LYS A 94 -17.46 -17.20 5.78
N ASP A 95 -18.20 -16.58 6.68
CA ASP A 95 -19.58 -16.93 7.04
C ASP A 95 -19.68 -17.97 8.16
N LEU A 96 -19.62 -17.50 9.41
CA LEU A 96 -20.59 -17.76 10.48
C LEU A 96 -20.12 -17.04 11.78
N PRO A 97 -21.05 -16.45 12.56
CA PRO A 97 -20.73 -15.87 13.85
C PRO A 97 -20.71 -17.00 14.90
N HIS A 98 -19.96 -16.82 15.99
CA HIS A 98 -19.88 -17.72 17.16
C HIS A 98 -18.90 -18.90 16.99
N ASN A 99 -17.63 -18.60 17.26
CA ASN A 99 -16.79 -19.37 18.19
C ASN A 99 -15.50 -18.55 18.40
N THR A 100 -15.62 -17.57 19.28
CA THR A 100 -14.55 -16.61 19.60
C THR A 100 -13.76 -17.15 20.79
N HIS A 101 -12.59 -17.73 20.54
CA HIS A 101 -11.60 -17.90 21.60
C HIS A 101 -10.67 -16.68 21.56
N HIS A 102 -10.86 -15.74 22.49
CA HIS A 102 -9.88 -14.69 22.76
C HIS A 102 -8.66 -15.35 23.41
N LEU A 103 -7.73 -15.84 22.60
CA LEU A 103 -6.41 -16.22 23.06
C LEU A 103 -5.52 -15.00 22.92
N THR A 104 -5.17 -14.39 24.04
CA THR A 104 -4.19 -13.31 24.12
C THR A 104 -2.85 -13.86 23.67
N VAL A 105 -2.39 -13.49 22.46
CA VAL A 105 -1.02 -13.76 22.07
C VAL A 105 -0.23 -12.46 22.15
N LEU A 106 0.63 -12.38 23.18
CA LEU A 106 1.63 -11.32 23.33
C LEU A 106 2.72 -11.53 22.27
N PHE A 107 2.48 -11.13 21.03
CA PHE A 107 3.53 -11.06 20.03
C PHE A 107 4.28 -9.73 20.18
N SER A 108 5.57 -9.82 20.53
CA SER A 108 6.51 -8.70 20.59
C SER A 108 6.72 -8.10 19.20
N SER A 109 5.91 -7.11 18.81
CA SER A 109 5.92 -6.52 17.47
C SER A 109 7.03 -5.47 17.28
N PHE A 110 8.28 -5.86 17.59
CA PHE A 110 9.49 -5.10 17.25
C PHE A 110 9.57 -4.81 15.73
N SER A 111 9.14 -5.77 14.90
CA SER A 111 9.20 -5.68 13.43
C SER A 111 8.28 -4.59 12.84
N ALA A 112 7.11 -4.36 13.43
CA ALA A 112 6.12 -3.41 12.90
C ALA A 112 6.52 -1.95 13.16
N ALA A 113 6.99 -1.63 14.37
CA ALA A 113 7.46 -0.29 14.71
C ALA A 113 8.77 0.07 13.98
N TYR A 114 9.71 -0.88 13.91
CA TYR A 114 10.99 -0.68 13.23
C TYR A 114 10.82 -0.50 11.71
N SER A 115 9.95 -1.31 11.08
CA SER A 115 9.67 -1.18 9.64
C SER A 115 8.92 0.11 9.31
N PHE A 116 8.02 0.58 10.18
CA PHE A 116 7.31 1.85 9.98
C PHE A 116 8.23 3.08 10.06
N SER A 117 9.26 3.02 10.91
CA SER A 117 10.27 4.08 11.01
C SER A 117 11.24 4.09 9.83
N ARG A 118 11.61 2.91 9.29
CA ARG A 118 12.57 2.79 8.18
C ARG A 118 12.00 3.04 6.78
N HIS A 119 10.72 2.73 6.53
CA HIS A 119 10.08 2.88 5.20
C HIS A 119 9.67 4.33 4.85
N LEU A 120 10.13 5.33 5.62
CA LEU A 120 10.06 6.74 5.24
C LEU A 120 11.31 7.22 4.48
N TYR A 121 12.19 6.29 4.08
CA TYR A 121 13.23 6.47 3.07
C TYR A 121 13.11 5.39 1.99
#